data_AF-A0A2N2GP03-F1
#
_entry.id   AF-A0A2N2GP03-F1
#
_cell.length_a   1.000
_cell.length_b   1.000
_cell.length_c   1.000
_cell.angle_alpha   90.00
_cell.angle_beta   90.00
_cell.angle_gamma   90.00
#
_symmetry.space_group_name_H-M   'P 1'
#
loop_
_entity.id
_entity.type
_entity.pdbx_description
1 polymer ?
#
loop_
_entity_poly.entity_id
_entity_poly.type
_entity_poly.pdbx_seq_one_letter_code
_entity_poly.pdbx_strand_id
1 'polypeptide(L)'
;MNMPMVGVQSNKLISLVLVTMTQDGTELAATEIVCDIKVESTTTMVTTIIPQAFVESMEPIIKPVFLSWNGHAWVYNQPQSWAVQGVHLENIETDTMPTDQSDPRVFDQDLDSHPGLTVSVTGLLSGDIYVIQRGWNAMLSRELTTDHVFGYLTWENEQIVLDATNDILKDPIVQTVDPDQTKSWFEFVRVDPGTTCLDLIDQKDTLFPRLSE
;
A
#
# COMPACT_ATOMS: atom_id res chain seq x y z
N MET A 1 -15.46 13.79 -25.58
CA MET A 1 -15.93 14.64 -24.47
C MET A 1 -14.67 15.07 -23.74
N ASN A 2 -14.29 16.36 -23.78
CA ASN A 2 -13.09 16.83 -23.09
C ASN A 2 -13.32 16.71 -21.59
N MET A 3 -12.67 15.75 -20.92
CA MET A 3 -12.55 15.80 -19.48
C MET A 3 -11.89 17.15 -19.12
N PRO A 4 -12.46 17.94 -18.20
CA PRO A 4 -11.80 19.15 -17.75
C PRO A 4 -10.42 18.74 -17.23
N MET A 5 -9.39 19.41 -17.74
CA MET A 5 -7.98 19.17 -17.42
C MET A 5 -7.81 18.95 -15.92
N VAL A 6 -7.62 17.70 -15.52
CA VAL A 6 -7.16 17.36 -14.19
C VAL A 6 -5.69 17.75 -14.18
N GLY A 7 -5.40 18.92 -13.62
CA GLY A 7 -4.03 19.30 -13.28
C GLY A 7 -3.41 18.28 -12.33
N VAL A 8 -2.14 18.47 -11.98
CA VAL A 8 -1.47 17.59 -11.00
C VAL A 8 -2.28 17.55 -9.71
N GLN A 9 -2.74 16.35 -9.33
CA GLN A 9 -3.43 16.08 -8.08
C GLN A 9 -2.47 15.39 -7.12
N SER A 10 -2.62 15.68 -5.84
CA SER A 10 -1.87 15.00 -4.78
C SER A 10 -2.82 14.08 -4.05
N ASN A 11 -2.44 12.81 -3.96
CA ASN A 11 -3.15 11.79 -3.20
C ASN A 11 -2.22 11.28 -2.10
N LYS A 12 -2.76 11.09 -0.90
CA LYS A 12 -2.11 10.42 0.22
C LYS A 12 -2.70 9.02 0.32
N LEU A 13 -1.84 8.01 0.18
CA LEU A 13 -2.18 6.62 0.42
C LEU A 13 -1.81 6.27 1.85
N ILE A 14 -2.80 5.88 2.66
CA ILE A 14 -2.60 5.49 4.05
C ILE A 14 -2.89 3.99 4.14
N SER A 15 -1.89 3.20 4.52
CA SER A 15 -2.06 1.78 4.83
C SER A 15 -1.95 1.57 6.33
N LEU A 16 -2.98 0.99 6.95
CA LEU A 16 -2.93 0.52 8.33
C LEU A 16 -2.47 -0.92 8.33
N VAL A 17 -1.39 -1.20 9.04
CA VAL A 17 -0.79 -2.53 9.11
C VAL A 17 -0.67 -2.99 10.56
N LEU A 18 -1.11 -4.22 10.82
CA LEU A 18 -0.84 -4.91 12.06
C LEU A 18 0.43 -5.74 11.88
N VAL A 19 1.45 -5.46 12.69
CA VAL A 19 2.78 -6.06 12.55
C VAL A 19 3.13 -6.90 13.76
N THR A 20 3.45 -8.17 13.52
CA THR A 20 4.06 -9.04 14.52
C THR A 20 5.55 -9.12 14.27
N MET A 21 6.35 -8.72 15.26
CA MET A 21 7.82 -8.76 15.17
C MET A 21 8.39 -9.79 16.13
N THR A 22 9.21 -10.70 15.60
CA THR A 22 10.08 -11.57 16.41
C THR A 22 11.53 -11.17 16.18
N GLN A 23 12.33 -11.12 17.24
CA GLN A 23 13.71 -10.64 17.19
C GLN A 23 14.68 -11.75 17.62
N ASP A 24 15.76 -11.92 16.87
CA ASP A 24 16.95 -12.68 17.23
C ASP A 24 18.21 -11.81 17.03
N GLY A 25 18.80 -11.34 18.12
CA GLY A 25 19.91 -10.40 18.08
C GLY A 25 19.55 -9.12 17.32
N THR A 26 20.19 -8.90 16.17
CA THR A 26 19.95 -7.75 15.28
C THR A 26 19.02 -8.07 14.12
N GLU A 27 18.52 -9.30 14.01
CA GLU A 27 17.59 -9.71 12.96
C GLU A 27 16.16 -9.70 13.50
N LEU A 28 15.24 -9.18 12.70
CA LEU A 28 13.81 -9.16 12.96
C LEU A 28 13.09 -9.84 11.80
N ALA A 29 12.11 -10.68 12.14
CA ALA A 29 11.08 -11.10 11.21
C ALA A 29 9.81 -10.30 11.52
N ALA A 30 9.41 -9.43 10.59
CA ALA A 30 8.19 -8.66 10.68
C ALA A 30 7.13 -9.29 9.79
N THR A 31 6.07 -9.84 10.39
CA THR A 31 4.88 -10.30 9.67
C THR A 31 3.87 -9.19 9.65
N GLU A 32 3.55 -8.66 8.47
CA GLU A 32 2.60 -7.58 8.27
C GLU A 32 1.27 -8.13 7.74
N ILE A 33 0.18 -7.67 8.34
CA ILE A 33 -1.19 -7.87 7.86
C ILE A 33 -1.75 -6.49 7.55
N VAL A 34 -2.21 -6.26 6.33
CA VAL A 34 -2.87 -5.01 5.96
C VAL A 34 -4.30 -5.04 6.48
N CYS A 35 -4.67 -4.04 7.26
CA CYS A 35 -5.98 -3.94 7.90
C CYS A 35 -6.91 -2.98 7.17
N ASP A 36 -6.36 -1.92 6.58
CA ASP A 36 -7.14 -0.91 5.84
C ASP A 36 -6.22 -0.14 4.88
N ILE A 37 -6.79 0.32 3.76
CA ILE A 37 -6.10 1.19 2.80
C ILE A 37 -7.03 2.35 2.46
N LYS A 38 -6.59 3.57 2.73
CA LYS A 38 -7.33 4.79 2.40
C LYS A 38 -6.58 5.63 1.38
N VAL A 39 -7.33 6.19 0.44
CA VAL A 39 -6.84 7.20 -0.51
C VAL A 39 -7.48 8.54 -0.14
N GLU A 40 -6.68 9.46 0.36
CA GLU A 40 -7.10 10.84 0.62
C GLU A 40 -6.62 11.72 -0.52
N SER A 41 -7.55 12.41 -1.20
CA SER A 41 -7.22 13.30 -2.31
C SER A 41 -7.41 14.76 -1.94
N THR A 42 -6.63 15.65 -2.53
CA THR A 42 -6.85 17.10 -2.43
C THR A 42 -8.09 17.57 -3.19
N THR A 43 -8.71 16.72 -4.03
CA THR A 43 -9.97 17.00 -4.71
C THR A 43 -11.13 16.18 -4.15
N THR A 44 -12.34 16.76 -4.19
CA THR A 44 -13.60 16.06 -3.89
C THR A 44 -14.38 15.69 -5.15
N MET A 45 -13.82 15.96 -6.35
CA MET A 45 -14.50 15.69 -7.62
C MET A 45 -14.55 14.20 -7.95
N VAL A 46 -13.51 13.47 -7.57
CA VAL A 46 -13.37 12.03 -7.76
C VAL A 46 -12.80 11.45 -6.47
N THR A 47 -13.36 10.35 -6.01
CA THR A 47 -12.90 9.63 -4.82
C THR A 47 -12.63 8.19 -5.20
N THR A 48 -11.40 7.75 -4.92
CA THR A 48 -10.98 6.36 -5.05
C THR A 48 -11.25 5.64 -3.72
N ILE A 49 -11.91 4.50 -3.79
CA ILE A 49 -12.29 3.66 -2.67
C ILE A 49 -11.63 2.31 -2.88
N ILE A 50 -10.85 1.87 -1.91
CA ILE A 50 -10.33 0.49 -1.86
C ILE A 50 -11.38 -0.34 -1.11
N PRO A 51 -12.06 -1.29 -1.77
CA PRO A 51 -13.05 -2.13 -1.11
C PRO A 51 -12.42 -3.00 -0.02
N GLN A 52 -13.20 -3.34 1.00
CA GLN A 52 -12.71 -4.23 2.07
C GLN A 52 -12.29 -5.60 1.53
N ALA A 53 -12.99 -6.13 0.51
CA ALA A 53 -12.65 -7.40 -0.13
C ALA A 53 -11.25 -7.37 -0.77
N PHE A 54 -10.83 -6.22 -1.33
CA PHE A 54 -9.46 -6.01 -1.80
C PHE A 54 -8.48 -6.25 -0.64
N VAL A 55 -8.68 -5.57 0.49
CA VAL A 55 -7.77 -5.64 1.65
C VAL A 55 -7.73 -7.04 2.24
N GLU A 56 -8.89 -7.68 2.41
CA GLU A 56 -9.01 -9.03 2.98
C GLU A 56 -8.41 -10.12 2.10
N SER A 57 -8.29 -9.86 0.79
CA SER A 57 -7.64 -10.78 -0.15
C SER A 57 -6.11 -10.71 -0.13
N MET A 58 -5.52 -9.72 0.54
CA MET A 58 -4.07 -9.58 0.62
C MET A 58 -3.49 -10.60 1.60
N GLU A 59 -2.49 -11.37 1.14
CA GLU A 59 -1.80 -12.31 2.01
C GLU A 59 -0.85 -11.59 2.99
N PRO A 60 -0.72 -12.09 4.24
CA PRO A 60 0.31 -11.60 5.16
C PRO A 60 1.70 -11.76 4.55
N ILE A 61 2.52 -10.71 4.66
CA ILE A 61 3.89 -10.72 4.14
C ILE A 61 4.90 -10.76 5.28
N ILE A 62 5.93 -11.60 5.13
CA ILE A 62 7.07 -11.64 6.06
C ILE A 62 8.19 -10.82 5.44
N LYS A 63 8.60 -9.75 6.13
CA LYS A 63 9.69 -8.87 5.71
C LYS A 63 10.93 -9.10 6.57
N PRO A 64 12.11 -9.30 5.96
CA PRO A 64 13.35 -9.28 6.70
C PRO A 64 13.66 -7.86 7.16
N VAL A 65 14.05 -7.72 8.42
CA VAL A 65 14.36 -6.43 9.03
C VAL A 65 15.63 -6.58 9.86
N PHE A 66 16.46 -5.54 9.87
CA PHE A 66 17.71 -5.53 10.60
C PHE A 66 17.79 -4.31 11.53
N LEU A 67 18.22 -4.52 12.77
CA LEU A 67 18.73 -3.43 13.60
C LEU A 67 20.16 -3.14 13.15
N SER A 68 20.39 -1.92 12.70
CA SER A 68 21.71 -1.47 12.25
C SER A 68 22.20 -0.33 13.13
N TRP A 69 23.50 -0.27 13.44
CA TRP A 69 24.08 0.89 14.11
C TRP A 69 24.50 1.94 13.08
N ASN A 70 23.99 3.17 13.20
CA ASN A 70 24.29 4.25 12.25
C ASN A 70 25.47 5.16 12.69
N GLY A 71 26.19 4.79 13.75
CA GLY A 71 27.24 5.60 14.38
C GLY A 71 26.81 6.29 15.68
N HIS A 72 25.51 6.55 15.85
CA HIS A 72 24.97 7.28 17.00
C HIS A 72 23.82 6.55 17.70
N ALA A 73 23.01 5.82 16.94
CA ALA A 73 21.87 5.07 17.44
C ALA A 73 21.64 3.79 16.63
N TRP A 74 20.90 2.86 17.23
CA TRP A 74 20.29 1.76 16.50
C TRP A 74 19.15 2.27 15.61
N VAL A 75 19.00 1.68 14.43
CA VAL A 75 17.92 1.98 13.49
C VAL A 75 17.26 0.70 13.02
N TYR A 76 15.95 0.77 12.82
CA TYR A 76 15.17 -0.21 12.08
C TYR A 76 15.46 -0.01 10.59
N ASN A 77 15.94 -1.06 9.94
CA ASN A 77 16.29 -1.07 8.53
C ASN A 77 15.59 -2.25 7.85
N GLN A 78 14.55 -1.96 7.07
CA GLN A 78 13.92 -2.91 6.18
C GLN A 78 14.42 -2.62 4.76
N PRO A 79 15.19 -3.54 4.15
CA PRO A 79 15.57 -3.42 2.75
C PRO A 79 14.34 -3.51 1.84
N GLN A 80 14.56 -3.34 0.54
CA GLN A 80 13.53 -3.48 -0.47
C GLN A 80 12.81 -4.82 -0.34
N SER A 81 11.49 -4.76 -0.16
CA SER A 81 10.59 -5.91 -0.12
C SER A 81 9.51 -5.74 -1.17
N TRP A 82 9.37 -6.72 -2.05
CA TRP A 82 8.40 -6.72 -3.13
C TRP A 82 7.05 -7.32 -2.70
N ALA A 83 5.98 -6.85 -3.33
CA ALA A 83 4.64 -7.40 -3.24
C ALA A 83 3.95 -7.31 -4.60
N VAL A 84 3.08 -8.27 -4.89
CA VAL A 84 2.30 -8.36 -6.13
C VAL A 84 0.86 -8.66 -5.78
N GLN A 85 -0.06 -8.10 -6.57
CA GLN A 85 -1.50 -8.20 -6.35
C GLN A 85 -2.19 -8.43 -7.70
N GLY A 86 -3.12 -9.38 -7.74
CA GLY A 86 -3.97 -9.75 -8.88
C GLY A 86 -3.24 -10.51 -9.99
N VAL A 87 -1.95 -10.82 -9.82
CA VAL A 87 -1.13 -11.50 -10.83
C VAL A 87 -0.07 -12.40 -10.22
N HIS A 88 0.19 -13.53 -10.87
CA HIS A 88 1.30 -14.42 -10.58
C HIS A 88 2.49 -14.12 -11.49
N LEU A 89 3.64 -13.83 -10.88
CA LEU A 89 4.92 -13.63 -11.57
C LEU A 89 5.92 -14.66 -11.06
N GLU A 90 6.73 -15.23 -11.95
CA GLU A 90 7.80 -16.15 -11.54
C GLU A 90 8.95 -15.36 -10.92
N ASN A 91 9.32 -14.25 -11.55
CA ASN A 91 10.23 -13.26 -11.00
C ASN A 91 9.52 -11.93 -10.84
N ILE A 92 9.10 -11.65 -9.60
CA ILE A 92 8.41 -10.43 -9.24
C ILE A 92 9.18 -9.16 -9.66
N GLU A 93 10.51 -9.16 -9.67
CA GLU A 93 11.30 -7.94 -9.91
C GLU A 93 11.42 -7.59 -11.39
N THR A 94 11.44 -8.59 -12.28
CA THR A 94 11.82 -8.40 -13.68
C THR A 94 10.78 -8.83 -14.70
N ASP A 95 9.83 -9.67 -14.31
CA ASP A 95 8.81 -10.13 -15.26
C ASP A 95 7.97 -8.95 -15.74
N THR A 96 7.55 -8.99 -17.00
CA THR A 96 6.66 -7.96 -17.56
C THR A 96 5.24 -8.17 -17.04
N MET A 97 4.63 -7.10 -16.53
CA MET A 97 3.22 -7.11 -16.10
C MET A 97 2.30 -7.37 -17.31
N PRO A 98 1.34 -8.32 -17.22
CA PRO A 98 0.35 -8.52 -18.27
C PRO A 98 -0.54 -7.28 -18.44
N THR A 99 -0.94 -7.01 -19.67
CA THR A 99 -1.89 -5.94 -20.01
C THR A 99 -3.22 -6.46 -20.54
N ASP A 100 -3.32 -7.78 -20.75
CA ASP A 100 -4.54 -8.46 -21.18
C ASP A 100 -5.19 -9.11 -19.97
N GLN A 101 -6.47 -8.82 -19.74
CA GLN A 101 -7.26 -9.40 -18.65
C GLN A 101 -7.41 -10.93 -18.75
N SER A 102 -7.22 -11.51 -19.93
CA SER A 102 -7.29 -12.95 -20.17
C SER A 102 -5.94 -13.65 -20.07
N ASP A 103 -4.86 -12.94 -19.73
CA ASP A 103 -3.55 -13.53 -19.49
C ASP A 103 -3.66 -14.54 -18.33
N PRO A 104 -3.17 -15.79 -18.47
CA PRO A 104 -3.32 -16.83 -17.45
C PRO A 104 -2.61 -16.53 -16.14
N ARG A 105 -1.74 -15.51 -16.10
CA ARG A 105 -1.10 -15.03 -14.86
C ARG A 105 -2.04 -14.18 -14.02
N VAL A 106 -3.06 -13.57 -14.63
CA VAL A 106 -4.05 -12.76 -13.93
C VAL A 106 -5.09 -13.66 -13.28
N PHE A 107 -5.46 -13.34 -12.04
CA PHE A 107 -6.49 -14.07 -11.31
C PHE A 107 -7.37 -13.10 -10.53
N ASP A 108 -8.60 -13.54 -10.26
CA ASP A 108 -9.57 -12.84 -9.41
C ASP A 108 -9.15 -13.02 -7.95
N GLN A 109 -8.47 -12.02 -7.39
CA GLN A 109 -7.90 -12.10 -6.05
C GLN A 109 -8.94 -11.80 -4.97
N ASP A 110 -9.83 -10.83 -5.18
CA ASP A 110 -10.89 -10.45 -4.23
C ASP A 110 -12.21 -11.23 -4.39
N LEU A 111 -12.24 -12.21 -5.29
CA LEU A 111 -13.32 -13.18 -5.50
C LEU A 111 -14.65 -12.55 -5.93
N ASP A 112 -14.57 -11.49 -6.73
CA ASP A 112 -15.73 -10.71 -7.18
C ASP A 112 -16.14 -11.04 -8.64
N SER A 113 -15.49 -12.03 -9.25
CA SER A 113 -15.63 -12.46 -10.65
C SER A 113 -15.04 -11.53 -11.70
N HIS A 114 -14.15 -10.60 -11.31
CA HIS A 114 -13.40 -9.73 -12.22
C HIS A 114 -11.89 -10.04 -12.17
N PRO A 115 -11.14 -9.70 -13.23
CA PRO A 115 -9.71 -9.98 -13.30
C PRO A 115 -8.89 -9.07 -12.36
N GLY A 116 -7.99 -9.64 -11.57
CA GLY A 116 -7.13 -8.89 -10.68
C GLY A 116 -7.86 -8.52 -9.39
N LEU A 117 -7.93 -7.22 -9.13
CA LEU A 117 -8.56 -6.64 -7.95
C LEU A 117 -9.43 -5.44 -8.31
N THR A 118 -10.51 -5.25 -7.58
CA THR A 118 -11.45 -4.17 -7.81
C THR A 118 -11.12 -2.93 -6.98
N VAL A 119 -11.04 -1.78 -7.66
CA VAL A 119 -10.98 -0.45 -7.03
C VAL A 119 -12.16 0.36 -7.52
N SER A 120 -12.93 0.93 -6.59
CA SER A 120 -14.10 1.73 -6.93
C SER A 120 -13.74 3.20 -7.05
N VAL A 121 -14.29 3.86 -8.07
CA VAL A 121 -14.18 5.29 -8.30
C VAL A 121 -15.58 5.90 -8.22
N THR A 122 -15.72 7.01 -7.50
CA THR A 122 -17.01 7.70 -7.32
C THR A 122 -16.86 9.21 -7.52
N GLY A 123 -17.96 9.90 -7.82
CA GLY A 123 -18.00 11.36 -8.02
C GLY A 123 -18.43 11.75 -9.42
N LEU A 124 -17.75 12.72 -10.03
CA LEU A 124 -18.02 13.19 -11.41
C LEU A 124 -17.89 12.07 -12.44
N LEU A 125 -17.00 11.12 -12.19
CA LEU A 125 -16.90 9.84 -12.89
C LEU A 125 -17.08 8.76 -11.83
N SER A 126 -17.91 7.77 -12.16
CA SER A 126 -18.16 6.63 -11.28
C SER A 126 -18.04 5.32 -12.07
N GLY A 127 -17.51 4.31 -11.41
CA GLY A 127 -17.27 3.00 -11.98
C GLY A 127 -16.19 2.28 -11.19
N ASP A 128 -16.01 1.01 -11.51
CA ASP A 128 -14.98 0.15 -10.94
C ASP A 128 -13.89 -0.01 -11.98
N ILE A 129 -12.64 -0.04 -11.51
CA ILE A 129 -11.47 -0.42 -12.31
C ILE A 129 -10.93 -1.73 -11.77
N TYR A 130 -10.50 -2.59 -12.68
CA TYR A 130 -9.93 -3.89 -12.37
C TYR A 130 -8.44 -3.81 -12.61
N VAL A 131 -7.65 -4.02 -11.57
CA VAL A 131 -6.22 -3.70 -11.57
C VAL A 131 -5.36 -4.88 -11.13
N ILE A 132 -4.14 -4.88 -11.63
CA ILE A 132 -3.04 -5.65 -11.05
C ILE A 132 -1.94 -4.69 -10.63
N GLN A 133 -1.22 -5.06 -9.59
CA GLN A 133 -0.18 -4.20 -9.02
C GLN A 133 1.08 -5.00 -8.71
N ARG A 134 2.22 -4.35 -8.93
CA ARG A 134 3.51 -4.78 -8.43
C ARG A 134 4.15 -3.57 -7.76
N GLY A 135 4.61 -3.74 -6.53
CA GLY A 135 5.31 -2.67 -5.84
C GLY A 135 6.41 -3.19 -4.95
N TRP A 136 7.24 -2.27 -4.49
CA TRP A 136 8.21 -2.55 -3.44
C TRP A 136 8.28 -1.39 -2.47
N ASN A 137 8.67 -1.68 -1.24
CA ASN A 137 9.05 -0.64 -0.29
C ASN A 137 10.29 -1.00 0.52
N ALA A 138 11.01 0.03 0.95
CA ALA A 138 12.12 -0.03 1.88
C ALA A 138 11.89 1.00 2.99
N MET A 139 12.26 0.69 4.23
CA MET A 139 11.99 1.53 5.40
C MET A 139 13.24 1.76 6.23
N LEU A 140 13.48 3.00 6.62
CA LEU A 140 14.59 3.37 7.50
C LEU A 140 14.12 4.30 8.61
N SER A 141 14.27 3.86 9.87
CA SER A 141 13.85 4.67 11.02
C SER A 141 14.75 5.88 11.26
N ARG A 142 14.14 6.95 11.74
CA ARG A 142 14.78 8.09 12.41
C ARG A 142 14.66 8.00 13.93
N GLU A 143 13.55 7.44 14.41
CA GLU A 143 13.25 7.23 15.81
C GLU A 143 13.05 5.74 16.03
N LEU A 144 13.74 5.18 17.03
CA LEU A 144 13.60 3.78 17.42
C LEU A 144 13.63 3.68 18.94
N THR A 145 12.53 3.19 19.51
CA THR A 145 12.40 2.86 20.93
C THR A 145 11.75 1.47 21.06
N THR A 146 11.54 1.02 22.30
CA THR A 146 10.81 -0.23 22.56
C THR A 146 9.38 -0.19 22.08
N ASP A 147 8.72 0.96 22.08
CA ASP A 147 7.27 1.07 21.90
C ASP A 147 6.88 1.89 20.67
N HIS A 148 7.87 2.42 19.96
CA HIS A 148 7.67 3.35 18.87
C HIS A 148 8.81 3.27 17.86
N VAL A 149 8.46 3.21 16.58
CA VAL A 149 9.39 3.35 15.45
C VAL A 149 8.80 4.37 14.48
N PHE A 150 9.60 5.34 14.06
CA PHE A 150 9.20 6.28 13.03
C PHE A 150 10.34 6.52 12.04
N GLY A 151 10.00 6.66 10.77
CA GLY A 151 10.97 6.96 9.73
C GLY A 151 10.37 7.17 8.37
N TYR A 152 11.24 7.12 7.36
CA TYR A 152 10.86 7.35 5.98
C TYR A 152 10.83 6.03 5.21
N LEU A 153 9.93 5.95 4.24
CA LEU A 153 9.86 4.82 3.33
C LEU A 153 10.08 5.28 1.89
N THR A 154 10.88 4.52 1.16
CA THR A 154 10.99 4.63 -0.29
C THR A 154 10.13 3.54 -0.89
N TRP A 155 9.36 3.87 -1.93
CA TRP A 155 8.47 2.91 -2.54
C TRP A 155 8.30 3.18 -4.03
N GLU A 156 7.83 2.15 -4.72
CA GLU A 156 7.37 2.21 -6.10
C GLU A 156 6.15 1.32 -6.24
N ASN A 157 5.26 1.69 -7.17
CA ASN A 157 4.12 0.89 -7.53
C ASN A 157 3.87 1.01 -9.03
N GLU A 158 3.89 -0.13 -9.70
CA GLU A 158 3.43 -0.31 -11.06
C GLU A 158 2.00 -0.86 -11.00
N GLN A 159 1.06 -0.14 -11.62
CA GLN A 159 -0.33 -0.54 -11.71
C GLN A 159 -0.76 -0.63 -13.16
N ILE A 160 -1.43 -1.73 -13.51
CA ILE A 160 -2.08 -1.89 -14.82
C ILE A 160 -3.58 -1.97 -14.61
N VAL A 161 -4.33 -1.16 -15.35
CA VAL A 161 -5.79 -1.26 -15.46
C VAL A 161 -6.10 -2.26 -16.57
N LEU A 162 -6.72 -3.38 -16.21
CA LEU A 162 -7.05 -4.47 -17.12
C LEU A 162 -8.38 -4.22 -17.84
N ASP A 163 -9.38 -3.77 -17.09
CA ASP A 163 -10.70 -3.42 -17.60
C ASP A 163 -11.40 -2.47 -16.59
N ALA A 164 -12.55 -1.93 -16.96
CA ALA A 164 -13.33 -1.03 -16.11
C ALA A 164 -14.80 -1.03 -16.52
N THR A 165 -15.70 -0.74 -15.58
CA THR A 165 -17.14 -0.61 -15.87
C THR A 165 -17.49 0.66 -16.66
N ASN A 166 -16.56 1.61 -16.71
CA ASN A 166 -16.64 2.82 -17.53
C ASN A 166 -15.38 2.95 -18.38
N ASP A 167 -15.53 2.98 -19.71
CA ASP A 167 -14.38 3.01 -20.64
C ASP A 167 -13.43 4.20 -20.42
N ILE A 168 -13.93 5.32 -19.89
CA ILE A 168 -13.08 6.49 -19.57
C ILE A 168 -12.06 6.15 -18.48
N LEU A 169 -12.38 5.20 -17.58
CA LEU A 169 -11.50 4.80 -16.48
C LEU A 169 -10.42 3.78 -16.89
N LYS A 170 -10.45 3.28 -18.13
CA LYS A 170 -9.44 2.35 -18.68
C LYS A 170 -8.12 3.05 -19.00
N ASP A 171 -8.18 4.35 -19.27
CA ASP A 171 -6.99 5.12 -19.59
C ASP A 171 -6.16 5.32 -18.30
N PRO A 172 -4.92 4.82 -18.23
CA PRO A 172 -4.12 4.91 -17.02
C PRO A 172 -3.74 6.36 -16.73
N ILE A 173 -3.95 6.77 -15.47
CA ILE A 173 -3.42 8.04 -14.97
C ILE A 173 -1.96 7.81 -14.59
N VAL A 174 -1.07 8.67 -15.08
CA VAL A 174 0.34 8.63 -14.68
C VAL A 174 0.44 9.01 -13.20
N GLN A 175 0.90 8.06 -12.40
CA GLN A 175 1.20 8.26 -10.98
C GLN A 175 2.70 8.42 -10.80
N THR A 176 3.11 9.38 -9.98
CA THR A 176 4.50 9.57 -9.58
C THR A 176 4.55 9.78 -8.08
N VAL A 177 5.56 9.20 -7.43
CA VAL A 177 5.83 9.47 -6.01
C VAL A 177 6.17 10.95 -5.84
N ASP A 178 5.71 11.55 -4.73
CA ASP A 178 6.03 12.94 -4.41
C ASP A 178 7.56 13.10 -4.31
N PRO A 179 8.17 14.10 -4.99
CA PRO A 179 9.61 14.31 -4.95
C PRO A 179 10.13 14.66 -3.55
N ASP A 180 9.27 15.15 -2.66
CA ASP A 180 9.60 15.32 -1.25
C ASP A 180 9.49 13.98 -0.50
N GLN A 181 10.63 13.33 -0.32
CA GLN A 181 10.73 12.05 0.39
C GLN A 181 10.20 12.10 1.83
N THR A 182 10.12 13.29 2.45
CA THR A 182 9.61 13.41 3.82
C THR A 182 8.10 13.18 3.91
N LYS A 183 7.38 13.20 2.78
CA LYS A 183 5.95 12.89 2.71
C LYS A 183 5.65 11.40 2.62
N SER A 184 6.67 10.56 2.41
CA SER A 184 6.54 9.09 2.44
C SER A 184 7.19 8.56 3.72
N TRP A 185 6.37 8.23 4.71
CA TRP A 185 6.82 7.84 6.04
C TRP A 185 6.06 6.64 6.59
N PHE A 186 6.67 5.97 7.57
CA PHE A 186 6.05 4.88 8.32
C PHE A 186 6.15 5.17 9.81
N GLU A 187 5.18 4.64 10.55
CA GLU A 187 5.13 4.71 12.01
C GLU A 187 4.59 3.39 12.56
N PHE A 188 5.30 2.82 13.52
CA PHE A 188 4.85 1.68 14.29
C PHE A 188 4.71 2.09 15.75
N VAL A 189 3.58 1.73 16.35
CA VAL A 189 3.29 1.92 17.76
C VAL A 189 2.99 0.55 18.36
N ARG A 190 3.56 0.27 19.54
CA ARG A 190 3.24 -0.97 20.26
C ARG A 190 1.77 -0.96 20.68
N VAL A 191 1.07 -2.03 20.35
CA VAL A 191 -0.31 -2.31 20.78
C VAL A 191 -0.33 -3.49 21.74
N ASP A 192 -1.46 -3.68 22.43
CA ASP A 192 -1.63 -4.80 23.36
C ASP A 192 -1.64 -6.15 22.62
N PRO A 193 -1.16 -7.23 23.25
CA PRO A 193 -1.27 -8.56 22.68
C PRO A 193 -2.74 -8.91 22.38
N GLY A 194 -3.02 -9.33 21.15
CA GLY A 194 -4.37 -9.71 20.71
C GLY A 194 -5.17 -8.58 20.05
N THR A 195 -4.62 -7.38 19.90
CA THR A 195 -5.20 -6.33 19.04
C THR A 195 -5.50 -6.88 17.65
N THR A 196 -6.72 -6.62 17.17
CA THR A 196 -7.19 -7.03 15.84
C THR A 196 -7.11 -5.88 14.83
N CYS A 197 -7.31 -6.18 13.55
CA CYS A 197 -7.43 -5.14 12.53
C CYS A 197 -8.59 -4.18 12.78
N LEU A 198 -9.72 -4.67 13.30
CA LEU A 198 -10.85 -3.80 13.67
C LEU A 198 -10.46 -2.83 14.78
N ASP A 199 -9.76 -3.32 15.82
CA ASP A 199 -9.27 -2.46 16.90
C ASP A 199 -8.31 -1.38 16.38
N LEU A 200 -7.43 -1.74 15.45
CA LEU A 200 -6.48 -0.81 14.83
C LEU A 200 -7.18 0.30 14.03
N ILE A 201 -8.21 -0.06 13.26
CA ILE A 201 -9.02 0.90 12.49
C ILE A 201 -9.76 1.84 13.45
N ASP A 202 -10.41 1.31 14.48
CA ASP A 202 -11.20 2.08 15.44
C ASP A 202 -10.33 3.04 16.28
N GLN A 203 -9.07 2.66 16.55
CA GLN A 203 -8.14 3.44 17.38
C GLN A 203 -7.14 4.29 16.58
N LYS A 204 -7.25 4.31 15.24
CA LYS A 204 -6.28 4.95 14.33
C LYS A 204 -5.83 6.33 14.77
N ASP A 205 -6.77 7.23 15.05
CA ASP A 205 -6.46 8.64 15.36
C ASP A 205 -5.84 8.81 16.76
N THR A 206 -6.06 7.85 17.66
CA THR A 206 -5.42 7.83 18.98
C THR A 206 -3.99 7.27 18.89
N LEU A 207 -3.79 6.23 18.09
CA LEU A 207 -2.50 5.57 17.91
C LEU A 207 -1.54 6.41 17.05
N PHE A 208 -2.06 7.09 16.03
CA PHE A 208 -1.24 7.79 15.03
C PHE A 208 -1.63 9.27 14.89
N PRO A 209 -1.36 10.11 15.91
CA PRO A 209 -1.72 11.52 15.88
C PRO A 209 -1.07 12.30 14.73
N ARG A 210 0.10 11.86 14.24
CA ARG A 210 0.80 12.42 13.07
C ARG A 210 -0.01 12.31 11.77
N LEU A 211 -1.01 11.42 11.69
CA LEU A 211 -1.87 11.34 10.51
C LEU A 211 -2.80 12.56 10.38
N SER A 212 -3.05 13.28 11.47
CA SER A 212 -3.93 14.45 11.54
C SER A 212 -3.20 15.79 11.39
N GLU A 213 -1.87 15.77 11.31
CA GLU A 213 -1.01 16.94 11.06
C GLU A 213 -0.88 17.25 9.56
#